data_AF-G5EE63-F1
#
_entry.id   AF-G5EE63-F1
#
_cell.length_a   1.000
_cell.length_b   1.000
_cell.length_c   1.000
_cell.angle_alpha   90.00
_cell.angle_beta   90.00
_cell.angle_gamma   90.00
#
_symmetry.space_group_name_H-M   'P 1'
#
loop_
_entity.id
_entity.type
_entity.pdbx_description
1 polymer ?
#
loop_
_entity_poly.entity_id
_entity_poly.type
_entity_poly.pdbx_seq_one_letter_code
_entity_poly.pdbx_strand_id
1 'polypeptide(L)'
;MESAVLYTCAEMGIIHRLGRQFPAPHHLVFIEEIMSHKNTSLALEKNPLETTDFEENGLKSLVNLQEFFRRLHNVIERGSFMSAAIRMDVQVSTRVLDTAPKVTYNMSLSTQNWDKKLEVAPAVVNKLLDDLQKAKLAFRQVEYAGDPLVEEESTSN
;
A
#
# COMPACT_ATOMS: atom_id res chain seq x y z
N MET A 1 -12.75 3.10 -6.08
CA MET A 1 -11.65 3.09 -7.05
C MET A 1 -10.92 4.43 -7.10
N GLU A 2 -11.64 5.55 -7.24
CA GLU A 2 -11.07 6.90 -7.39
C GLU A 2 -9.92 7.25 -6.41
N SER A 3 -10.09 7.02 -5.11
CA SER A 3 -9.05 7.30 -4.12
C SER A 3 -7.75 6.51 -4.38
N ALA A 4 -7.85 5.26 -4.83
CA ALA A 4 -6.68 4.45 -5.16
C ALA A 4 -5.98 4.98 -6.43
N VAL A 5 -6.74 5.46 -7.42
CA VAL A 5 -6.19 6.09 -8.62
C VAL A 5 -5.47 7.39 -8.28
N LEU A 6 -6.09 8.28 -7.49
CA LEU A 6 -5.46 9.52 -7.04
C LEU A 6 -4.20 9.24 -6.23
N TYR A 7 -4.26 8.29 -5.30
CA TYR A 7 -3.09 7.91 -4.51
C TYR A 7 -1.96 7.33 -5.37
N THR A 8 -2.31 6.50 -6.37
CA THR A 8 -1.33 5.99 -7.35
C THR A 8 -0.68 7.15 -8.12
N CYS A 9 -1.48 8.14 -8.56
CA CYS A 9 -0.96 9.33 -9.23
C CYS A 9 -0.07 10.19 -8.33
N ALA A 10 -0.36 10.24 -7.03
CA ALA A 10 0.45 10.92 -6.03
C ALA A 10 1.77 10.19 -5.78
N GLU A 11 1.76 8.87 -5.60
CA GLU A 11 2.98 8.05 -5.46
C GLU A 11 3.88 8.14 -6.70
N MET A 12 3.30 8.30 -7.87
CA MET A 12 4.04 8.46 -9.12
C MET A 12 4.47 9.92 -9.39
N GLY A 13 4.08 10.88 -8.55
CA GLY A 13 4.46 12.30 -8.69
C GLY A 13 3.79 13.03 -9.85
N ILE A 14 2.70 12.47 -10.42
CA ILE A 14 2.01 13.04 -11.59
C ILE A 14 0.73 13.79 -11.25
N ILE A 15 0.22 13.68 -10.03
CA ILE A 15 -1.10 14.20 -9.65
C ILE A 15 -1.29 15.69 -9.95
N HIS A 16 -0.25 16.51 -9.78
CA HIS A 16 -0.34 17.96 -10.05
C HIS A 16 -0.29 18.30 -11.55
N ARG A 17 0.15 17.36 -12.40
CA ARG A 17 0.22 17.52 -13.87
C ARG A 17 -1.04 17.01 -14.56
N LEU A 18 -1.72 16.07 -13.93
CA LEU A 18 -3.05 15.62 -14.30
C LEU A 18 -4.02 16.74 -13.92
N GLY A 19 -4.87 17.16 -14.87
CA GLY A 19 -5.76 18.31 -14.67
C GLY A 19 -6.73 18.08 -13.51
N ARG A 20 -7.36 19.14 -12.98
CA ARG A 20 -8.32 19.06 -11.86
C ARG A 20 -9.53 18.14 -12.13
N GLN A 21 -9.80 17.81 -13.39
CA GLN A 21 -10.90 16.93 -13.79
C GLN A 21 -10.49 15.44 -13.85
N PHE A 22 -9.24 15.11 -13.55
CA PHE A 22 -8.76 13.74 -13.52
C PHE A 22 -8.87 13.12 -12.10
N PRO A 23 -9.30 11.85 -11.97
CA PRO A 23 -9.84 10.99 -13.04
C PRO A 23 -11.29 11.37 -13.37
N ALA A 24 -11.60 11.44 -14.66
CA ALA A 24 -12.97 11.64 -15.12
C ALA A 24 -13.76 10.31 -15.02
N PRO A 25 -15.11 10.34 -15.02
CA PRO A 25 -15.93 9.13 -14.90
C PRO A 25 -15.59 8.04 -15.93
N HIS A 26 -15.31 8.41 -17.18
CA HIS A 26 -14.95 7.45 -18.22
C HIS A 26 -13.57 6.80 -17.98
N HIS A 27 -12.61 7.54 -17.42
CA HIS A 27 -11.32 6.96 -17.00
C HIS A 27 -11.52 5.92 -15.89
N LEU A 28 -12.38 6.20 -14.91
CA LEU A 28 -12.64 5.26 -13.83
C LEU A 28 -13.28 3.97 -14.33
N VAL A 29 -14.24 4.07 -15.26
CA VAL A 29 -14.87 2.88 -15.88
C VAL A 29 -13.83 2.03 -16.61
N PHE A 30 -12.97 2.66 -17.43
CA PHE A 30 -11.89 1.94 -18.11
C PHE A 30 -10.92 1.27 -17.13
N ILE A 31 -10.48 2.00 -16.09
CA ILE A 31 -9.58 1.47 -15.07
C ILE A 31 -10.21 0.27 -14.35
N GLU A 32 -11.48 0.37 -13.96
CA GLU A 32 -12.22 -0.72 -13.30
C GLU A 32 -12.34 -1.96 -14.21
N GLU A 33 -12.59 -1.75 -15.50
CA GLU A 33 -12.63 -2.84 -16.48
C GLU A 33 -11.27 -3.54 -16.60
N ILE A 34 -10.19 -2.79 -16.77
CA ILE A 34 -8.83 -3.37 -16.87
C ILE A 34 -8.46 -4.10 -15.57
N MET A 35 -8.77 -3.52 -14.41
CA MET A 35 -8.48 -4.11 -13.09
C MET A 35 -9.35 -5.32 -12.77
N SER A 36 -10.48 -5.53 -13.46
CA SER A 36 -11.31 -6.73 -13.30
C SER A 36 -10.68 -7.98 -13.95
N HIS A 37 -9.69 -7.79 -14.83
CA HIS A 37 -8.98 -8.87 -15.50
C HIS A 37 -7.77 -9.34 -14.70
N LYS A 38 -7.52 -10.66 -14.70
CA LYS A 38 -6.33 -11.24 -14.04
C LYS A 38 -5.00 -10.80 -14.66
N ASN A 39 -4.99 -10.49 -15.95
CA ASN A 39 -3.81 -10.06 -16.67
C ASN A 39 -4.10 -8.70 -17.32
N THR A 40 -3.57 -7.65 -16.71
CA THR A 40 -3.75 -6.27 -17.15
C THR A 40 -3.15 -6.03 -18.53
N SER A 41 -1.99 -6.58 -18.85
CA SER A 41 -1.39 -6.42 -20.19
C SER A 41 -2.29 -6.97 -21.29
N LEU A 42 -2.84 -8.18 -21.10
CA LEU A 42 -3.80 -8.76 -22.05
C LEU A 42 -5.11 -7.98 -22.13
N ALA A 43 -5.56 -7.38 -21.03
CA ALA A 43 -6.76 -6.55 -21.02
C ALA A 43 -6.58 -5.26 -21.83
N LEU A 44 -5.40 -4.63 -21.71
CA LEU A 44 -5.04 -3.44 -22.48
C LEU A 44 -4.95 -3.74 -23.98
N GLU A 45 -4.35 -4.88 -24.35
CA GLU A 45 -4.27 -5.31 -25.75
C GLU A 45 -5.65 -5.56 -26.40
N LYS A 46 -6.67 -5.94 -25.60
CA LYS A 46 -8.03 -6.16 -26.10
C LYS A 46 -8.78 -4.87 -26.44
N ASN A 47 -8.43 -3.77 -25.79
CA ASN A 47 -9.10 -2.47 -25.93
C ASN A 47 -8.09 -1.40 -26.40
N PRO A 48 -7.54 -1.51 -27.63
CA PRO A 48 -6.43 -0.67 -28.07
C PRO A 48 -6.82 0.81 -28.22
N LEU A 49 -8.07 1.10 -28.62
CA LEU A 49 -8.56 2.46 -28.78
C LEU A 49 -8.70 3.16 -27.42
N GLU A 50 -9.41 2.55 -26.46
CA GLU A 50 -9.53 3.11 -25.11
C GLU A 50 -8.17 3.16 -24.39
N THR A 51 -7.29 2.19 -24.63
CA THR A 51 -5.94 2.19 -24.07
C THR A 51 -5.12 3.38 -24.55
N THR A 52 -5.13 3.65 -25.85
CA THR A 52 -4.39 4.78 -26.44
C THR A 52 -4.97 6.11 -25.96
N ASP A 53 -6.30 6.22 -25.92
CA ASP A 53 -6.99 7.40 -25.39
C ASP A 53 -6.66 7.65 -23.91
N PHE A 54 -6.67 6.61 -23.09
CA PHE A 54 -6.31 6.73 -21.68
C PHE A 54 -4.83 7.08 -21.49
N GLU A 55 -3.92 6.56 -22.32
CA GLU A 55 -2.51 6.91 -22.27
C GLU A 55 -2.28 8.39 -22.60
N GLU A 56 -2.86 8.87 -23.70
CA GLU A 56 -2.63 10.21 -24.24
C GLU A 56 -3.48 11.29 -23.55
N ASN A 57 -4.77 11.04 -23.33
CA ASN A 57 -5.70 12.03 -22.79
C ASN A 57 -5.92 11.87 -21.28
N GLY A 58 -5.85 10.64 -20.77
CA GLY A 58 -5.96 10.34 -19.35
C GLY A 58 -4.66 10.67 -18.59
N LEU A 59 -3.61 9.91 -18.87
CA LEU A 59 -2.30 10.01 -18.20
C LEU A 59 -1.35 11.02 -18.84
N LYS A 60 -1.72 11.62 -19.98
CA LYS A 60 -0.90 12.62 -20.72
C LYS A 60 0.50 12.11 -21.09
N SER A 61 0.63 10.80 -21.31
CA SER A 61 1.90 10.12 -21.57
C SER A 61 2.99 10.42 -20.52
N LEU A 62 2.59 10.82 -19.31
CA LEU A 62 3.54 11.18 -18.24
C LEU A 62 4.22 9.95 -17.65
N VAL A 63 3.54 8.80 -17.71
CA VAL A 63 3.98 7.52 -17.16
C VAL A 63 3.59 6.41 -18.10
N ASN A 64 4.39 5.34 -18.12
CA ASN A 64 4.05 4.14 -18.85
C ASN A 64 2.79 3.49 -18.26
N LEU A 65 1.87 3.08 -19.13
CA LEU A 65 0.59 2.51 -18.72
C LEU A 65 0.72 1.23 -17.88
N GLN A 66 1.63 0.33 -18.26
CA GLN A 66 1.87 -0.91 -17.50
C GLN A 66 2.40 -0.59 -16.10
N GLU A 67 3.26 0.42 -15.98
CA GLU A 67 3.76 0.86 -14.69
C GLU A 67 2.64 1.45 -13.81
N PHE A 68 1.75 2.25 -14.41
CA PHE A 68 0.58 2.78 -13.72
C PHE A 68 -0.32 1.68 -13.17
N PHE A 69 -0.73 0.72 -14.01
CA PHE A 69 -1.59 -0.38 -13.56
C PHE A 69 -0.90 -1.30 -12.54
N ARG A 70 0.41 -1.53 -12.68
CA ARG A 70 1.20 -2.27 -11.69
C ARG A 70 1.21 -1.56 -10.33
N ARG A 71 1.43 -0.25 -10.32
CA ARG A 71 1.37 0.60 -9.12
C ARG A 71 -0.03 0.61 -8.51
N LEU A 72 -1.06 0.77 -9.33
CA LEU A 72 -2.45 0.74 -8.90
C LEU A 72 -2.82 -0.59 -8.25
N HIS A 73 -2.39 -1.72 -8.84
CA HIS A 73 -2.58 -3.04 -8.26
C HIS A 73 -1.93 -3.14 -6.89
N ASN A 74 -0.69 -2.67 -6.74
CA ASN A 74 -0.02 -2.63 -5.44
C ASN A 74 -0.76 -1.75 -4.42
N VAL A 75 -1.27 -0.59 -4.83
CA VAL A 75 -2.04 0.31 -3.95
C VAL A 75 -3.34 -0.36 -3.49
N ILE A 76 -4.04 -1.04 -4.39
CA ILE A 76 -5.28 -1.76 -4.07
C ILE A 76 -5.01 -2.97 -3.18
N GLU A 77 -3.98 -3.77 -3.48
CA GLU A 77 -3.61 -4.96 -2.71
C GLU A 77 -3.10 -4.61 -1.32
N ARG A 78 -2.27 -3.58 -1.19
CA ARG A 78 -1.84 -3.07 0.12
C ARG A 78 -3.05 -2.60 0.92
N GLY A 79 -4.08 -2.09 0.25
CA GLY A 79 -5.13 -1.31 0.88
C GLY A 79 -4.54 -0.05 1.49
N SER A 80 -5.37 0.95 1.76
CA SER A 80 -4.89 2.13 2.47
C SER A 80 -4.52 1.69 3.91
N PHE A 81 -3.23 1.45 4.13
CA PHE A 81 -2.63 1.39 5.47
C PHE A 81 -2.58 2.80 6.12
N MET A 82 -3.33 3.79 5.60
CA MET A 82 -3.37 5.14 6.18
C MET A 82 -3.72 5.11 7.68
N SER A 83 -4.41 4.07 8.13
CA SER A 83 -4.45 3.69 9.54
C SER A 83 -4.62 2.19 9.70
N ALA A 84 -3.54 1.49 10.07
CA ALA A 84 -3.64 0.15 10.64
C ALA A 84 -3.46 0.26 12.15
N ALA A 85 -4.52 -0.05 12.90
CA ALA A 85 -4.44 -0.19 14.34
C ALA A 85 -4.23 -1.67 14.68
N ILE A 86 -3.07 -1.97 15.24
CA ILE A 86 -2.78 -3.29 15.81
C ILE A 86 -3.07 -3.18 17.30
N ARG A 87 -4.12 -3.86 17.77
CA ARG A 87 -4.40 -4.01 19.21
C ARG A 87 -4.14 -5.45 19.61
N MET A 88 -3.26 -5.64 20.58
CA MET A 88 -2.96 -6.95 21.18
C MET A 88 -3.47 -6.95 22.62
N ASP A 89 -4.46 -7.79 22.90
CA ASP A 89 -4.95 -8.03 24.26
C ASP A 89 -4.44 -9.39 24.74
N VAL A 90 -3.80 -9.43 25.91
CA VAL A 90 -3.26 -10.66 26.51
C VAL A 90 -4.34 -11.31 27.37
N GLN A 91 -4.69 -12.56 27.09
CA GLN A 91 -5.63 -13.31 27.90
C GLN A 91 -4.92 -14.50 28.55
N VAL A 92 -4.82 -14.46 29.89
CA VAL A 92 -4.25 -15.56 30.67
C VAL A 92 -5.40 -16.42 31.18
N SER A 93 -5.54 -17.63 30.64
CA SER A 93 -6.53 -18.60 31.11
C SER A 93 -5.90 -19.49 32.18
N THR A 94 -6.40 -19.39 33.41
CA THR A 94 -5.97 -20.22 34.55
C THR A 94 -6.99 -21.33 34.85
N ARG A 95 -7.59 -21.95 33.83
CA ARG A 95 -8.42 -23.16 34.06
C ARG A 95 -7.51 -24.32 34.47
N VAL A 96 -7.39 -24.47 35.79
CA VAL A 96 -7.07 -25.65 36.62
C VAL A 96 -6.61 -26.88 35.83
N LEU A 97 -5.31 -27.01 35.58
CA LEU A 97 -4.62 -28.26 35.24
C LEU A 97 -3.21 -28.17 35.84
N ASP A 98 -2.62 -29.31 36.22
CA ASP A 98 -1.28 -29.45 36.85
C ASP A 98 -0.10 -29.02 35.95
N THR A 99 -0.34 -28.22 34.91
CA THR A 99 0.66 -27.67 34.00
C THR A 99 0.42 -26.18 33.78
N ALA A 100 1.49 -25.43 33.58
CA ALA A 100 1.53 -23.95 33.59
C ALA A 100 0.39 -23.28 32.79
N PRO A 101 -0.10 -22.10 33.22
CA PRO A 101 -1.24 -21.43 32.61
C PRO A 101 -1.05 -21.20 31.11
N LYS A 102 -2.07 -21.53 30.32
CA LYS A 102 -2.05 -21.37 28.86
C LYS A 102 -2.37 -19.90 28.54
N VAL A 103 -1.35 -19.18 28.09
CA VAL A 103 -1.46 -17.77 27.66
C VAL A 103 -1.74 -17.71 26.17
N THR A 104 -2.82 -17.04 25.77
CA THR A 104 -3.14 -16.74 24.38
C THR A 104 -3.24 -15.23 24.18
N TYR A 105 -2.75 -14.75 23.04
CA TYR A 105 -2.84 -13.35 22.66
C TYR A 105 -3.95 -13.17 21.63
N ASN A 106 -4.83 -12.22 21.86
CA ASN A 106 -5.83 -11.79 20.89
C ASN A 106 -5.28 -10.61 20.11
N MET A 107 -5.05 -10.79 18.82
CA MET A 107 -4.64 -9.72 17.92
C MET A 107 -5.83 -9.28 17.09
N SER A 108 -6.22 -8.01 17.21
CA SER A 108 -7.15 -7.35 16.29
C SER A 108 -6.35 -6.47 15.34
N LEU A 109 -6.49 -6.76 14.05
CA LEU A 109 -5.97 -5.98 12.95
C LEU A 109 -7.17 -5.28 12.32
N SER A 110 -7.21 -3.96 12.44
CA SER A 110 -8.29 -3.15 11.90
C SER A 110 -7.74 -2.11 10.93
N THR A 111 -8.38 -2.03 9.76
CA THR A 111 -8.20 -0.99 8.75
C THR A 111 -9.55 -0.33 8.47
N GLN A 112 -9.60 0.69 7.60
CA GLN A 112 -10.88 1.29 7.19
C GLN A 112 -11.83 0.30 6.50
N ASN A 113 -11.31 -0.78 5.90
CA ASN A 113 -12.09 -1.68 5.04
C ASN A 113 -12.31 -3.07 5.64
N TRP A 114 -11.61 -3.43 6.71
CA TRP A 114 -11.74 -4.75 7.33
C TRP A 114 -11.25 -4.76 8.78
N ASP A 115 -11.84 -5.64 9.58
CA ASP A 115 -11.38 -6.04 10.92
C ASP A 115 -11.15 -7.56 10.92
N LYS A 116 -9.97 -8.00 11.35
CA LYS A 116 -9.67 -9.42 11.63
C LYS A 116 -9.19 -9.58 13.05
N LYS A 117 -9.76 -10.57 13.72
CA LYS A 117 -9.31 -11.04 15.04
C LYS A 117 -8.64 -12.40 14.89
N LEU A 118 -7.46 -12.53 15.48
CA LEU A 118 -6.63 -13.73 15.45
C LEU A 118 -6.29 -14.12 16.89
N GLU A 119 -6.55 -15.36 17.26
CA GLU A 119 -5.94 -15.97 18.44
C GLU A 119 -4.56 -16.51 18.05
N VAL A 120 -3.52 -15.96 18.66
CA VAL A 120 -2.13 -16.30 18.34
C VAL A 120 -1.36 -16.71 19.59
N ALA A 121 -0.50 -17.71 19.40
CA ALA A 121 0.40 -18.15 20.45
C ALA A 121 1.44 -17.05 20.78
N PRO A 122 1.92 -16.97 22.03
CA PRO A 122 2.93 -16.01 22.47
C PRO A 122 4.15 -15.91 21.55
N ALA A 123 4.66 -17.05 21.10
CA ALA A 123 5.83 -17.12 20.24
C ALA A 123 5.61 -16.45 18.87
N VAL A 124 4.39 -16.52 18.33
CA VAL A 124 4.04 -15.91 17.03
C VAL A 124 3.96 -14.39 17.18
N VAL A 125 3.41 -13.90 18.29
CA VAL A 125 3.34 -12.47 18.59
C VAL A 125 4.72 -11.85 18.77
N ASN A 126 5.60 -12.49 19.54
CA ASN A 126 6.97 -11.99 19.71
C ASN A 126 7.73 -11.91 18.39
N LYS A 127 7.62 -12.94 17.55
CA LYS A 127 8.22 -12.92 16.21
C LYS A 127 7.64 -11.79 15.35
N LEU A 128 6.33 -11.59 15.37
CA LEU A 128 5.69 -10.51 14.61
C LEU A 128 6.17 -9.13 15.10
N LEU A 129 6.30 -8.92 16.41
CA LEU A 129 6.83 -7.68 16.98
C LEU A 129 8.27 -7.41 16.51
N ASP A 130 9.13 -8.43 16.54
CA ASP A 130 10.51 -8.32 16.03
C ASP A 130 10.54 -7.96 14.55
N ASP A 131 9.70 -8.61 13.73
CA ASP A 131 9.61 -8.35 12.30
C ASP A 131 9.06 -6.93 12.00
N LEU A 132 8.07 -6.47 12.77
CA LEU A 132 7.56 -5.09 12.69
C LEU A 132 8.62 -4.06 13.10
N GLN A 133 9.42 -4.37 14.11
CA GLN A 133 10.49 -3.48 14.58
C GLN A 133 11.63 -3.38 13.56
N LYS A 134 11.98 -4.50 12.91
CA LYS A 134 12.91 -4.51 11.75
C LYS A 134 12.36 -3.72 10.57
N ALA A 135 11.08 -3.91 10.22
CA ALA A 135 10.44 -3.16 9.15
C ALA A 135 10.47 -1.65 9.43
N LYS A 136 10.17 -1.23 10.68
CA LYS A 136 10.28 0.17 11.11
C LYS A 136 11.70 0.73 10.94
N LEU A 137 12.73 -0.05 11.25
CA LEU A 137 14.12 0.36 11.05
C LEU A 137 14.46 0.52 9.56
N ALA A 138 13.99 -0.41 8.72
CA ALA A 138 14.20 -0.33 7.27
C ALA A 138 13.52 0.91 6.66
N PHE A 139 12.29 1.25 7.08
CA PHE A 139 11.60 2.46 6.61
C PHE A 139 12.35 3.75 6.98
N ARG A 140 12.91 3.83 8.20
CA ARG A 140 13.75 4.97 8.57
C ARG A 140 14.99 5.07 7.70
N GLN A 141 15.64 3.96 7.38
CA GLN A 141 16.83 3.99 6.51
C GLN A 141 16.50 4.46 5.09
N VAL A 142 15.29 4.18 4.59
CA VAL A 142 14.84 4.66 3.27
C VAL A 142 14.52 6.16 3.30
N GLU A 143 13.92 6.70 4.37
CA GLU A 143 13.71 8.15 4.53
C GLU A 143 15.04 8.93 4.60
N TYR A 144 16.10 8.35 5.17
CA TYR A 144 17.44 8.97 5.19
C TYR A 144 18.30 8.72 3.95
N ALA A 145 17.87 7.85 3.03
CA ALA A 145 18.59 7.61 1.77
C ALA A 145 18.11 8.53 0.62
N GLY A 146 17.09 9.37 0.88
CA GLY A 146 16.45 10.26 -0.08
C GLY A 146 17.00 11.68 -0.18
N ASP A 147 17.90 12.10 0.73
CA ASP A 147 18.59 13.39 0.64
C ASP A 147 20.06 13.15 0.26
N PRO A 148 20.53 13.58 -0.93
CA PRO A 148 21.95 13.77 -1.13
C PRO A 148 22.35 14.88 -0.18
N LEU A 149 23.23 14.54 0.77
CA LEU A 149 23.88 15.48 1.67
C LEU A 149 24.23 16.75 0.90
N VAL A 150 23.57 17.83 1.29
CA VAL A 150 24.07 19.18 1.12
C VAL A 150 25.45 19.17 1.76
N GLU A 151 26.51 19.09 0.94
CA GLU A 151 27.85 19.49 1.35
C GLU A 151 27.82 21.02 1.53
N GLU A 152 27.39 21.44 2.71
CA GLU A 152 27.72 22.78 3.22
C GLU A 152 29.23 22.86 3.40
N GLU A 153 29.83 23.65 2.52
CA GLU A 153 31.00 24.51 2.70
C GLU A 153 31.92 24.17 3.90
N SER A 154 33.04 23.52 3.58
CA SER A 154 34.26 23.75 4.33
C SER A 154 34.93 24.99 3.77
N THR A 155 34.62 26.15 4.36
CA THR A 155 35.45 27.35 4.26
C THR A 155 36.91 27.01 4.52
N SER A 156 37.80 27.34 3.58
CA SER A 156 39.21 27.60 3.87
C SER A 156 39.62 28.78 3.01
N ASN A 157 39.88 29.88 3.73
CA ASN A 157 40.50 31.16 3.37
C ASN A 157 41.16 31.29 1.99
#